data_AF-A0A6L7VM49-F1
#
_entry.id   AF-A0A6L7VM49-F1
#
_cell.length_a   1.000
_cell.length_b   1.000
_cell.length_c   1.000
_cell.angle_alpha   90.00
_cell.angle_beta   90.00
_cell.angle_gamma   90.00
#
_symmetry.space_group_name_H-M   'P 1'
#
loop_
_entity.id
_entity.type
_entity.pdbx_description
1 polymer ?
#
loop_
_entity_poly.entity_id
_entity_poly.type
_entity_poly.pdbx_seq_one_letter_code
_entity_poly.pdbx_strand_id
1 'polypeptide(L)'
;MSDNLQNAYEILQGRIGESTPPSEWFEVSQERINDFADVTMDHQWIHIDEDRAKAGPFGTTIAHGHLTLSIMGHLPRTAVVDGPRLEGQKLSINYGFNKVRFPSPVPVGAKIRTQNTLKTVEIKGGMIETMNEVVVEVQGQDKPCCVAESLGRLVF
;
A
#
# COMPACT_ATOMS: atom_id res chain seq x y z
N MET A 1 -22.63 13.37 17.16
CA MET A 1 -21.36 13.40 16.38
C MET A 1 -20.48 14.45 17.04
N SER A 2 -19.20 14.18 17.28
CA SER A 2 -18.31 15.18 17.89
C SER A 2 -17.89 16.23 16.85
N ASP A 3 -17.66 17.47 17.30
CA ASP A 3 -17.19 18.56 16.43
C ASP A 3 -15.88 18.18 15.71
N ASN A 4 -14.99 17.47 16.41
CA ASN A 4 -13.73 16.95 15.84
C ASN A 4 -13.96 16.01 14.65
N LEU A 5 -14.94 15.10 14.75
CA LEU A 5 -15.25 14.17 13.66
C LEU A 5 -15.82 14.94 12.46
N GLN A 6 -16.75 15.87 12.70
CA GLN A 6 -17.34 16.67 11.63
C GLN A 6 -16.29 17.54 10.92
N ASN A 7 -15.42 18.22 11.67
CA ASN A 7 -14.33 19.02 11.11
C ASN A 7 -13.36 18.15 10.29
N ALA A 8 -12.98 16.97 10.80
CA ALA A 8 -12.12 16.05 10.07
C ALA A 8 -12.79 15.54 8.78
N TYR A 9 -14.10 15.29 8.82
CA TYR A 9 -14.87 14.89 7.64
C TYR A 9 -14.85 15.97 6.56
N GLU A 10 -15.08 17.24 6.92
CA GLU A 10 -15.06 18.36 5.98
C GLU A 10 -13.68 18.57 5.35
N ILE A 11 -12.61 18.49 6.16
CA ILE A 11 -11.22 18.57 5.67
C ILE A 11 -10.95 17.47 4.64
N LEU A 12 -11.32 16.22 4.95
CA LEU A 12 -11.06 15.08 4.07
C LEU A 12 -11.95 15.11 2.82
N GLN A 13 -13.22 15.51 2.95
CA GLN A 13 -14.14 15.64 1.83
C GLN A 13 -13.64 16.64 0.79
N GLY A 14 -13.08 17.78 1.24
CA GLY A 14 -12.48 18.78 0.35
C GLY A 14 -11.25 18.30 -0.42
N ARG A 15 -10.67 17.16 -0.04
CA ARG A 15 -9.47 16.56 -0.67
C ARG A 15 -9.78 15.35 -1.55
N ILE A 16 -11.06 15.02 -1.75
CA ILE A 16 -11.43 13.93 -2.66
C ILE A 16 -10.93 14.24 -4.07
N GLY A 17 -10.24 13.27 -4.65
CA GLY A 17 -9.58 13.38 -5.96
C GLY A 17 -8.12 13.85 -5.90
N GLU A 18 -7.64 14.33 -4.75
CA GLU A 18 -6.24 14.71 -4.59
C GLU A 18 -5.33 13.47 -4.50
N SER A 19 -4.23 13.52 -5.24
CA SER A 19 -3.16 12.53 -5.14
C SER A 19 -2.06 13.03 -4.19
N THR A 20 -1.53 12.12 -3.38
CA THR A 20 -0.31 12.40 -2.61
C THR A 20 0.89 12.53 -3.55
N PRO A 21 1.95 13.25 -3.16
CA PRO A 21 3.26 13.03 -3.76
C PRO A 21 3.63 11.53 -3.70
N PRO A 22 4.37 11.00 -4.69
CA PRO A 22 4.91 9.65 -4.59
C PRO A 22 5.79 9.50 -3.36
N SER A 23 5.75 8.33 -2.72
CA SER A 23 6.68 8.00 -1.62
C SER A 23 8.12 7.92 -2.11
N GLU A 24 9.05 7.84 -1.17
CA GLU A 24 10.42 7.44 -1.50
C GLU A 24 10.47 6.02 -2.09
N TRP A 25 11.52 5.76 -2.87
CA TRP A 25 11.80 4.45 -3.41
C TRP A 25 12.25 3.49 -2.31
N PHE A 26 11.64 2.32 -2.27
CA PHE A 26 11.90 1.26 -1.30
C PHE A 26 12.38 -0.01 -2.00
N GLU A 27 13.54 -0.51 -1.61
CA GLU A 27 14.13 -1.72 -2.19
C GLU A 27 13.55 -2.99 -1.57
N VAL A 28 13.17 -3.97 -2.41
CA VAL A 28 12.65 -5.26 -1.97
C VAL A 28 13.77 -6.31 -2.05
N SER A 29 14.38 -6.62 -0.91
CA SER A 29 15.49 -7.58 -0.80
C SER A 29 15.03 -9.05 -0.74
N GLN A 30 15.94 -9.98 -1.07
CA GLN A 30 15.68 -11.43 -0.94
C GLN A 30 15.39 -11.83 0.50
N GLU A 31 16.11 -11.25 1.46
CA GLU A 31 15.90 -11.49 2.90
C GLU A 31 14.45 -11.21 3.28
N ARG A 32 13.89 -10.08 2.86
CA ARG A 32 12.49 -9.73 3.14
C ARG A 32 11.51 -10.69 2.47
N ILE A 33 11.83 -11.16 1.26
CA ILE A 33 11.01 -12.15 0.54
C ILE A 33 11.01 -13.48 1.32
N ASN A 34 12.18 -13.92 1.80
CA ASN A 34 12.31 -15.14 2.59
C ASN A 34 11.59 -15.02 3.94
N ASP A 35 11.79 -13.93 4.67
CA ASP A 35 11.10 -13.67 5.94
C ASP A 35 9.58 -13.69 5.77
N PHE A 36 9.07 -13.11 4.67
CA PHE A 36 7.65 -13.13 4.38
C PHE A 36 7.16 -14.54 4.03
N ALA A 37 7.95 -15.32 3.28
CA ALA A 37 7.64 -16.73 3.01
C ALA A 37 7.52 -17.52 4.31
N ASP A 38 8.44 -17.33 5.26
CA ASP A 38 8.42 -18.02 6.55
C ASP A 38 7.22 -17.64 7.41
N VAL A 39 6.89 -16.35 7.49
CA VAL A 39 5.75 -15.86 8.28
C VAL A 39 4.41 -16.29 7.68
N THR A 40 4.32 -16.38 6.36
CA THR A 40 3.05 -16.70 5.65
C THR A 40 2.95 -18.16 5.21
N MET A 41 4.02 -18.93 5.37
CA MET A 41 4.16 -20.32 4.91
C MET A 41 4.04 -20.47 3.37
N ASP A 42 4.23 -19.38 2.62
CA ASP A 42 4.26 -19.39 1.16
C ASP A 42 5.70 -19.51 0.65
N HIS A 43 6.16 -20.76 0.61
CA HIS A 43 7.49 -21.15 0.12
C HIS A 43 7.48 -21.52 -1.37
N GLN A 44 6.58 -20.94 -2.18
CA GLN A 44 6.60 -21.21 -3.62
C GLN A 44 7.97 -20.85 -4.22
N TRP A 45 8.54 -21.75 -5.03
CA TRP A 45 9.91 -21.66 -5.54
C TRP A 45 10.25 -20.35 -6.27
N ILE A 46 9.27 -19.70 -6.91
CA ILE A 46 9.47 -18.42 -7.60
C ILE A 46 9.86 -17.27 -6.65
N HIS A 47 9.69 -17.46 -5.34
CA HIS A 47 10.01 -16.48 -4.31
C HIS A 47 11.36 -16.78 -3.63
N ILE A 48 11.68 -18.05 -3.40
CA ILE A 48 12.76 -18.44 -2.46
C ILE A 48 13.87 -19.30 -3.06
N ASP A 49 13.67 -19.92 -4.22
CA ASP A 49 14.65 -20.82 -4.85
C ASP A 49 15.32 -20.07 -6.01
N GLU A 50 16.45 -19.43 -5.73
CA GLU A 50 17.15 -18.57 -6.69
C GLU A 50 17.59 -19.33 -7.95
N ASP A 51 18.12 -20.54 -7.80
CA ASP A 51 18.61 -21.35 -8.93
C ASP A 51 17.45 -21.74 -9.85
N ARG A 52 16.34 -22.20 -9.26
CA ARG A 52 15.16 -22.57 -10.03
C ARG A 52 14.47 -21.36 -10.63
N ALA A 53 14.35 -20.26 -9.88
CA ALA A 53 13.76 -18.99 -10.33
C ALA A 53 14.52 -18.39 -11.51
N LYS A 54 15.85 -18.47 -11.51
CA LYS A 54 16.71 -18.02 -12.60
C LYS A 54 16.46 -18.75 -13.92
N ALA A 55 16.16 -20.05 -13.87
CA ALA A 55 15.76 -20.84 -15.03
C ALA A 55 14.26 -20.70 -15.38
N GLY A 56 13.50 -19.99 -14.54
CA GLY A 56 12.06 -19.83 -14.65
C GLY A 56 11.63 -18.65 -15.55
N PRO A 57 10.31 -18.42 -15.67
CA PRO A 57 9.75 -17.43 -16.59
C PRO A 57 10.07 -15.97 -16.22
N PHE A 58 10.50 -15.71 -14.98
CA PHE A 58 10.85 -14.38 -14.49
C PHE A 58 12.35 -14.10 -14.52
N GLY A 59 13.19 -15.12 -14.74
CA GLY A 59 14.65 -15.00 -14.80
C GLY A 59 15.35 -14.68 -13.46
N THR A 60 14.58 -14.53 -12.38
CA THR A 60 15.05 -14.31 -11.00
C THR A 60 13.87 -14.55 -10.04
N THR A 61 14.12 -14.53 -8.73
CA THR A 61 13.06 -14.54 -7.73
C THR A 61 12.24 -13.26 -7.78
N ILE A 62 10.95 -13.38 -7.50
CA ILE A 62 10.03 -12.24 -7.43
C ILE A 62 9.40 -12.16 -6.05
N ALA A 63 9.05 -10.97 -5.59
CA ALA A 63 8.34 -10.80 -4.34
C ALA A 63 6.92 -11.40 -4.41
N HIS A 64 6.41 -11.87 -3.28
CA HIS A 64 5.01 -12.24 -3.14
C HIS A 64 4.12 -11.02 -3.40
N GLY A 65 3.00 -11.20 -4.12
CA GLY A 65 2.02 -10.10 -4.27
C GLY A 65 1.53 -9.58 -2.91
N HIS A 66 1.31 -10.48 -1.95
CA HIS A 66 0.91 -10.11 -0.59
C HIS A 66 2.01 -9.37 0.19
N LEU A 67 3.29 -9.60 -0.09
CA LEU A 67 4.38 -8.82 0.47
C LEU A 67 4.32 -7.38 -0.06
N THR A 68 4.17 -7.21 -1.38
CA THR A 68 3.99 -5.89 -2.00
C THR A 68 2.80 -5.14 -1.41
N LEU A 69 1.65 -5.82 -1.26
CA LEU A 69 0.46 -5.24 -0.64
C LEU A 69 0.70 -4.84 0.84
N SER A 70 1.48 -5.62 1.57
CA SER A 70 1.82 -5.35 2.97
C SER A 70 2.77 -4.16 3.11
N ILE A 71 3.80 -4.06 2.27
CA ILE A 71 4.75 -2.94 2.24
C ILE A 71 4.04 -1.63 1.84
N MET A 72 3.06 -1.70 0.95
CA MET A 72 2.27 -0.54 0.52
C MET A 72 1.68 0.26 1.69
N GLY A 73 1.32 -0.37 2.81
CA GLY A 73 0.83 0.35 4.01
C GLY A 73 1.90 1.14 4.77
N HIS A 74 3.18 0.81 4.57
CA HIS A 74 4.32 1.50 5.18
C HIS A 74 4.76 2.72 4.35
N LEU A 75 4.79 2.60 3.02
CA LEU A 75 5.38 3.59 2.11
C LEU A 75 4.78 5.01 2.19
N PRO A 76 3.47 5.22 2.40
CA PRO A 76 2.94 6.57 2.56
C PRO A 76 3.56 7.33 3.75
N ARG A 77 4.05 6.62 4.77
CA ARG A 77 4.69 7.21 5.96
C ARG A 77 6.13 7.67 5.71
N THR A 78 6.71 7.31 4.56
CA THR A 78 8.04 7.76 4.14
C THR A 78 7.96 8.95 3.20
N ALA A 79 6.77 9.44 2.87
CA ALA A 79 6.61 10.61 2.02
C ALA A 79 7.10 11.89 2.72
N VAL A 80 7.64 12.82 1.94
CA VAL A 80 8.23 14.08 2.42
C VAL A 80 7.18 15.04 3.01
N VAL A 81 5.91 14.86 2.67
CA VAL A 81 4.82 15.76 3.06
C VAL A 81 3.85 15.01 3.97
N ASP A 82 3.73 15.50 5.20
CA ASP A 82 2.74 15.00 6.16
C ASP A 82 1.31 15.30 5.69
N GLY A 83 0.40 14.37 5.96
CA GLY A 83 -1.04 14.58 5.76
C GLY A 83 -1.62 15.62 6.71
N PRO A 84 -2.88 16.04 6.50
CA PRO A 84 -3.55 16.96 7.42
C PRO A 84 -3.64 16.34 8.82
N ARG A 85 -3.37 17.15 9.85
CA ARG A 85 -3.60 16.74 11.24
C ARG A 85 -5.10 16.73 11.52
N LEU A 86 -5.63 15.58 11.92
CA LEU A 86 -7.04 15.41 12.26
C LEU A 86 -7.20 15.42 13.78
N GLU A 87 -7.66 16.54 14.34
CA GLU A 87 -7.84 16.69 15.78
C GLU A 87 -8.86 15.68 16.32
N GLY A 88 -8.60 15.13 17.51
CA GLY A 88 -9.45 14.12 18.14
C GLY A 88 -9.37 12.72 17.55
N GLN A 89 -8.58 12.49 16.48
CA GLN A 89 -8.35 11.14 15.97
C GLN A 89 -7.61 10.30 17.02
N LYS A 90 -8.19 9.16 17.40
CA LYS A 90 -7.64 8.22 18.39
C LYS A 90 -6.72 7.19 17.74
N LEU A 91 -7.16 6.63 16.61
CA LEU A 91 -6.41 5.62 15.87
C LEU A 91 -6.85 5.57 14.40
N SER A 92 -6.07 4.85 13.60
CA SER A 92 -6.41 4.44 12.24
C SER A 92 -6.25 2.94 12.11
N ILE A 93 -7.19 2.28 11.44
CA ILE A 93 -7.14 0.85 11.14
C ILE A 93 -7.19 0.67 9.63
N ASN A 94 -6.34 -0.22 9.10
CA ASN A 94 -6.58 -0.81 7.79
C ASN A 94 -7.82 -1.70 7.89
N TYR A 95 -8.96 -1.21 7.42
CA TYR A 95 -10.22 -1.93 7.48
C TYR A 95 -10.28 -3.07 6.46
N GLY A 96 -9.61 -2.89 5.33
CA GLY A 96 -9.51 -3.91 4.30
C GLY A 96 -9.27 -3.30 2.94
N PHE A 97 -9.59 -4.09 1.92
CA PHE A 97 -9.45 -3.71 0.52
C PHE A 97 -10.69 -4.11 -0.25
N ASN A 98 -11.07 -3.30 -1.22
CA ASN A 98 -12.04 -3.71 -2.24
C ASN A 98 -11.27 -4.44 -3.36
N LYS A 99 -11.10 -3.82 -4.53
CA LYS A 99 -10.36 -4.42 -5.64
C LYS A 99 -8.85 -4.32 -5.41
N VAL A 100 -8.15 -5.45 -5.53
CA VAL A 100 -6.67 -5.52 -5.57
C VAL A 100 -6.25 -6.32 -6.79
N ARG A 101 -5.23 -5.85 -7.52
CA ARG A 101 -4.63 -6.56 -8.66
C ARG A 101 -3.11 -6.40 -8.64
N PHE A 102 -2.43 -7.40 -9.20
CA PHE A 102 -0.96 -7.43 -9.35
C PHE A 102 -0.57 -7.53 -10.85
N PRO A 103 -0.55 -6.41 -11.60
CA PRO A 103 -0.38 -6.45 -13.06
C PRO A 103 1.01 -6.86 -13.55
N SER A 104 2.07 -6.62 -12.76
CA SER A 104 3.45 -7.00 -13.07
C SER A 104 4.17 -7.55 -11.83
N PRO A 105 5.16 -8.45 -12.01
CA PRO A 105 5.95 -8.95 -10.90
C PRO A 105 6.92 -7.89 -10.36
N VAL A 106 7.37 -8.08 -9.11
CA VAL A 106 8.45 -7.29 -8.51
C VAL A 106 9.68 -8.18 -8.41
N PRO A 107 10.67 -8.07 -9.32
CA PRO A 107 11.93 -8.80 -9.20
C PRO A 107 12.65 -8.46 -7.89
N VAL A 108 13.39 -9.42 -7.33
CA VAL A 108 14.28 -9.16 -6.20
C VAL A 108 15.26 -8.01 -6.52
N GLY A 109 15.51 -7.16 -5.52
CA GLY A 109 16.34 -5.95 -5.66
C GLY A 109 15.66 -4.79 -6.39
N ALA A 110 14.44 -4.98 -6.91
CA ALA A 110 13.69 -3.88 -7.51
C ALA A 110 13.26 -2.87 -6.42
N LYS A 111 13.13 -1.61 -6.84
CA LYS A 111 12.62 -0.53 -5.99
C LYS A 111 11.17 -0.23 -6.33
N ILE A 112 10.33 -0.13 -5.31
CA ILE A 112 8.91 0.21 -5.42
C ILE A 112 8.60 1.52 -4.70
N ARG A 113 7.55 2.21 -5.12
CA ARG A 113 6.98 3.35 -4.40
C ARG A 113 5.47 3.42 -4.58
N THR A 114 4.80 4.16 -3.71
CA THR A 114 3.34 4.34 -3.77
C THR A 114 2.95 5.75 -4.15
N GLN A 115 1.88 5.88 -4.91
CA GLN A 115 1.07 7.08 -4.99
C GLN A 115 -0.36 6.76 -4.57
N ASN A 116 -0.96 7.59 -3.71
CA ASN A 116 -2.31 7.39 -3.20
C ASN A 116 -3.21 8.50 -3.72
N THR A 117 -4.45 8.18 -4.07
CA THR A 117 -5.49 9.16 -4.40
C THR A 117 -6.70 8.93 -3.52
N LEU A 118 -7.13 9.94 -2.76
CA LEU A 118 -8.33 9.83 -1.93
C LEU A 118 -9.57 9.80 -2.83
N LYS A 119 -10.34 8.72 -2.81
CA LYS A 119 -11.50 8.53 -3.70
C LYS A 119 -12.82 8.77 -2.99
N THR A 120 -12.95 8.33 -1.75
CA THR A 120 -14.19 8.50 -0.97
C THR A 120 -13.90 8.79 0.49
N VAL A 121 -14.82 9.51 1.12
CA VAL A 121 -14.84 9.82 2.55
C VAL A 121 -16.28 9.70 3.02
N GLU A 122 -16.55 8.82 3.97
CA GLU A 122 -17.88 8.56 4.49
C GLU A 122 -17.89 8.54 6.01
N ILE A 123 -18.91 9.12 6.63
CA ILE A 123 -19.15 8.97 8.05
C ILE A 123 -19.78 7.59 8.30
N LYS A 124 -19.19 6.84 9.23
CA LYS A 124 -19.69 5.54 9.71
C LYS A 124 -19.82 5.57 11.23
N GLY A 125 -20.90 6.15 11.73
CA GLY A 125 -21.11 6.32 13.18
C GLY A 125 -20.10 7.27 13.80
N GLY A 126 -19.31 6.81 14.78
CA GLY A 126 -18.22 7.57 15.42
C GLY A 126 -16.89 7.53 14.67
N MET A 127 -16.92 7.19 13.38
CA MET A 127 -15.72 6.97 12.57
C MET A 127 -15.88 7.62 11.20
N ILE A 128 -14.75 7.85 10.53
CA ILE A 128 -14.69 8.18 9.12
C ILE A 128 -14.06 6.98 8.40
N GLU A 129 -14.72 6.50 7.36
CA GLU A 129 -14.17 5.53 6.41
C GLU A 129 -13.65 6.26 5.19
N THR A 130 -12.42 5.96 4.78
CA THR A 130 -11.81 6.50 3.56
C THR A 130 -11.51 5.36 2.59
N MET A 131 -11.69 5.60 1.30
CA MET A 131 -11.16 4.72 0.26
C MET A 131 -10.08 5.46 -0.51
N ASN A 132 -8.87 4.90 -0.52
CA ASN A 132 -7.75 5.40 -1.29
C ASN A 132 -7.44 4.43 -2.43
N GLU A 133 -7.34 4.94 -3.64
CA GLU A 133 -6.71 4.20 -4.74
C GLU A 133 -5.20 4.31 -4.55
N VAL A 134 -4.55 3.17 -4.39
CA VAL A 134 -3.10 3.09 -4.19
C VAL A 134 -2.48 2.38 -5.38
N VAL A 135 -1.54 3.06 -6.03
CA VAL A 135 -0.76 2.54 -7.15
C VAL A 135 0.65 2.30 -6.66
N VAL A 136 1.14 1.07 -6.80
CA VAL A 136 2.52 0.68 -6.50
C VAL A 136 3.26 0.49 -7.81
N GLU A 137 4.22 1.38 -8.07
CA GLU A 137 5.06 1.33 -9.26
C GLU A 137 6.42 0.69 -8.96
N VAL A 138 7.06 0.15 -9.99
CA VAL A 138 8.41 -0.41 -9.92
C VAL A 138 9.35 0.49 -10.72
N GLN A 139 10.50 0.82 -10.16
CA GLN A 139 11.48 1.66 -10.84
C GLN A 139 11.90 1.04 -12.18
N GLY A 140 11.76 1.81 -13.26
CA GLY A 140 12.12 1.38 -14.62
C GLY A 140 11.10 0.46 -15.30
N GLN A 141 9.89 0.29 -14.75
CA GLN A 141 8.79 -0.43 -15.40
C GLN A 141 7.59 0.48 -15.67
N ASP A 142 6.94 0.31 -16.82
CA ASP A 142 5.75 1.09 -17.19
C ASP A 142 4.47 0.60 -16.48
N LYS A 143 4.40 -0.70 -16.17
CA LYS A 143 3.22 -1.30 -15.53
C LYS A 143 3.38 -1.27 -14.00
N PRO A 144 2.35 -0.87 -13.24
CA PRO A 144 2.38 -0.96 -11.79
C PRO A 144 2.37 -2.43 -11.36
N CYS A 145 3.05 -2.73 -10.27
CA CYS A 145 3.07 -4.08 -9.69
C CYS A 145 1.87 -4.35 -8.79
N CYS A 146 1.21 -3.31 -8.27
CA CYS A 146 -0.03 -3.43 -7.52
C CYS A 146 -0.91 -2.21 -7.73
N VAL A 147 -2.21 -2.44 -7.87
CA VAL A 147 -3.24 -1.39 -7.80
C VAL A 147 -4.32 -1.87 -6.83
N ALA A 148 -4.60 -1.08 -5.80
CA ALA A 148 -5.50 -1.46 -4.71
C ALA A 148 -6.45 -0.32 -4.33
N GLU A 149 -7.70 -0.66 -4.05
CA GLU A 149 -8.67 0.20 -3.36
C GLU A 149 -8.59 -0.09 -1.86
N SER A 150 -7.81 0.71 -1.14
CA SER A 150 -7.53 0.53 0.30
C SER A 150 -8.54 1.28 1.16
N LEU A 151 -9.15 0.58 2.11
CA LEU A 151 -10.12 1.12 3.05
C LEU A 151 -9.47 1.43 4.41
N GLY A 152 -9.49 2.69 4.80
CA GLY A 152 -9.04 3.14 6.12
C GLY A 152 -10.23 3.47 7.02
N ARG A 153 -10.13 3.16 8.31
CA ARG A 153 -11.07 3.64 9.34
C ARG A 153 -10.37 4.52 10.35
N LEU A 154 -10.81 5.76 10.44
CA LEU A 154 -10.35 6.77 11.37
C LEU A 154 -11.36 6.86 12.52
N VAL A 155 -10.92 6.58 13.74
CA VAL A 155 -11.78 6.58 14.93
C VAL A 155 -11.57 7.87 15.71
N PHE A 156 -12.67 8.52 16.11
CA PHE A 156 -12.70 9.78 16.87
C PHE A 156 -13.33 9.60 18.27
#